data_AF-A0A150PUM8-F1
#
_entry.id   AF-A0A150PUM8-F1
#
_cell.length_a   1.000
_cell.length_b   1.000
_cell.length_c   1.000
_cell.angle_alpha   90.00
_cell.angle_beta   90.00
_cell.angle_gamma   90.00
#
_symmetry.space_group_name_H-M   'P 1'
#
loop_
_entity.id
_entity.type
_entity.pdbx_description
1 polymer ?
#
loop_
_entity_poly.entity_id
_entity_poly.type
_entity_poly.pdbx_seq_one_letter_code
_entity_poly.pdbx_strand_id
1 'polypeptide(L)' 'MASIDLETRRVVPLYHPRRQSWREHFTAEPDGTINGLTPEGRATVQLMDMNDDDRVRLRAFLLRRGPHP' A
#
# COMPACT_ATOMS: atom_id res chain seq x y z
N MET A 1 -11.20 10.67 3.95
CA MET A 1 -11.13 9.70 5.07
C MET A 1 -9.77 9.85 5.73
N ALA A 2 -9.66 9.56 7.02
CA ALA A 2 -8.42 9.68 7.80
C ALA A 2 -8.27 8.47 8.72
N SER A 3 -7.03 8.14 9.10
CA SER A 3 -6.69 7.07 10.03
C SER A 3 -5.47 7.45 10.85
N ILE A 4 -5.11 6.63 11.83
CA ILE A 4 -3.90 6.82 12.64
C ILE A 4 -2.73 6.15 11.94
N ASP A 5 -1.66 6.89 11.69
CA ASP A 5 -0.36 6.30 11.38
C ASP A 5 0.26 5.79 12.68
N LEU A 6 0.38 4.46 12.83
CA LEU A 6 0.84 3.85 14.07
C LEU A 6 2.30 4.18 14.42
N GLU A 7 3.12 4.51 13.43
CA GLU A 7 4.53 4.87 13.66
C GLU A 7 4.64 6.23 14.35
N THR A 8 3.90 7.22 13.87
CA THR A 8 3.93 8.59 14.42
C THR A 8 2.83 8.87 15.45
N ARG A 9 1.83 7.98 15.57
CA ARG A 9 0.61 8.13 16.38
C ARG A 9 -0.22 9.37 16.04
N ARG A 10 -0.13 9.86 14.81
CA ARG A 10 -0.89 11.02 14.33
C ARG A 10 -2.06 10.58 13.48
N VAL A 11 -3.17 11.31 13.57
CA VAL A 11 -4.27 11.20 12.61
C VAL A 11 -3.83 11.87 11.32
N VAL A 12 -3.83 11.10 10.23
CA VAL A 12 -3.41 11.52 8.89
C VAL A 12 -4.50 11.20 7.88
N PRO A 13 -4.63 11.97 6.78
CA PRO A 13 -5.55 11.60 5.70
C PRO A 13 -5.11 10.28 5.06
N LEU A 14 -6.08 9.54 4.51
CA LEU A 14 -5.76 8.42 3.63
C LEU A 14 -5.28 8.91 2.27
N TYR A 15 -4.53 8.05 1.59
CA TYR A 15 -4.10 8.26 0.22
C TYR A 15 -5.29 8.50 -0.72
N HIS A 16 -5.12 9.47 -1.63
CA HIS A 16 -6.12 9.89 -2.59
C HIS A 16 -5.65 9.61 -4.02
N PRO A 17 -6.04 8.48 -4.64
CA PRO A 17 -5.47 8.00 -5.92
C PRO A 17 -5.62 8.95 -7.10
N ARG A 18 -6.64 9.84 -7.08
CA ARG A 18 -6.84 10.85 -8.14
C ARG A 18 -6.05 12.15 -7.94
N ARG A 19 -5.38 12.33 -6.80
CA ARG A 19 -4.71 13.60 -6.42
C ARG A 19 -3.26 13.40 -5.98
N GLN A 20 -2.85 12.18 -5.66
CA GLN A 20 -1.53 11.86 -5.13
C GLN A 20 -0.86 10.77 -5.98
N SER A 21 0.44 10.89 -6.17
CA SER A 21 1.24 9.93 -6.93
C SER A 21 1.38 8.62 -6.13
N TRP A 22 1.08 7.48 -6.76
CA TRP A 22 1.27 6.18 -6.10
C TRP A 22 2.72 5.96 -5.67
N ARG A 23 3.68 6.31 -6.54
CA ARG A 23 5.13 6.04 -6.32
C ARG A 23 5.75 6.89 -5.20
N GLU A 24 5.10 7.98 -4.82
CA GLU A 24 5.53 8.81 -3.68
C GLU A 24 5.08 8.21 -2.34
N HIS A 25 3.92 7.53 -2.34
CA HIS A 25 3.30 7.04 -1.11
C HIS A 25 3.56 5.55 -0.87
N PHE A 26 3.86 4.76 -1.91
CA PHE A 26 3.97 3.31 -1.81
C PHE A 26 5.11 2.73 -2.64
N THR A 27 5.65 1.62 -2.16
CA THR A 27 6.50 0.71 -2.94
C THR A 27 5.94 -0.71 -2.86
N ALA A 28 6.11 -1.49 -3.93
CA ALA A 28 5.76 -2.90 -3.97
C ALA A 28 7.04 -3.74 -3.95
N GLU A 29 7.13 -4.66 -3.00
CA GLU A 29 8.26 -5.55 -2.83
C GLU A 29 8.13 -6.79 -3.73
N PRO A 30 9.25 -7.48 -4.06
CA PRO A 30 9.24 -8.67 -4.91
C PRO A 30 8.39 -9.84 -4.39
N ASP A 31 8.16 -9.90 -3.08
CA ASP A 31 7.31 -10.89 -2.41
C ASP A 31 5.82 -10.59 -2.54
N GLY A 32 5.44 -9.48 -3.16
CA GLY A 32 4.08 -9.01 -3.20
C GLY A 32 3.65 -8.36 -1.88
N THR A 33 4.51 -7.67 -1.15
CA THR A 33 4.12 -6.78 -0.05
C THR A 33 4.04 -5.33 -0.55
N ILE A 34 3.07 -4.53 -0.07
CA ILE A 34 3.02 -3.08 -0.32
C ILE A 34 3.46 -2.36 0.95
N ASN A 35 4.52 -1.56 0.85
CA ASN A 35 5.01 -0.72 1.93
C ASN A 35 4.54 0.72 1.74
N GLY A 36 4.05 1.35 2.81
CA GLY A 36 3.78 2.79 2.86
C GLY A 36 5.05 3.58 3.15
N LEU A 37 5.42 4.50 2.27
CA LEU A 37 6.61 5.35 2.38
C LEU A 37 6.37 6.65 3.15
N THR A 38 5.09 7.00 3.33
CA THR A 38 4.61 8.23 3.99
C THR A 38 3.62 7.86 5.10
N PRO A 39 3.35 8.75 6.07
CA PRO A 39 2.31 8.53 7.07
C PRO A 39 0.94 8.18 6.45
N GLU A 40 0.52 8.90 5.41
CA GLU A 40 -0.72 8.62 4.68
C GLU A 40 -0.68 7.24 4.02
N GLY A 41 0.46 6.87 3.43
CA GLY A 41 0.67 5.56 2.82
C GLY A 41 0.56 4.42 3.83
N ARG A 42 1.26 4.51 4.97
CA ARG A 42 1.21 3.50 6.03
C ARG A 42 -0.19 3.36 6.62
N ALA A 43 -0.83 4.49 6.93
CA ALA A 43 -2.18 4.52 7.45
C ALA A 43 -3.19 3.91 6.44
N THR A 44 -2.97 4.10 5.14
CA THR A 44 -3.78 3.49 4.08
C THR A 44 -3.56 1.99 3.94
N VAL A 45 -2.30 1.54 3.89
CA VAL A 45 -1.96 0.10 3.80
C VAL A 45 -2.63 -0.68 4.93
N GLN A 46 -2.55 -0.14 6.14
CA GLN A 46 -3.15 -0.76 7.31
C GLN A 46 -4.69 -0.72 7.27
N LEU A 47 -5.30 0.46 7.08
CA LEU A 47 -6.76 0.59 7.17
C LEU A 47 -7.47 -0.17 6.04
N MET A 48 -6.88 -0.20 4.84
CA MET A 48 -7.46 -0.85 3.66
C MET A 48 -7.05 -2.31 3.50
N ASP A 49 -6.28 -2.82 4.46
CA ASP A 49 -5.79 -4.19 4.47
C ASP A 49 -5.17 -4.59 3.12
N MET A 50 -4.25 -3.74 2.64
CA MET A 50 -3.63 -3.92 1.31
C MET A 50 -2.75 -5.16 1.24
N ASN A 51 -2.28 -5.64 2.40
CA ASN A 51 -1.43 -6.82 2.55
C ASN A 51 -2.18 -7.99 3.18
N ASP A 52 -3.50 -8.07 3.00
CA ASP A 52 -4.22 -9.33 3.20
C ASP A 52 -3.49 -10.47 2.46
N ASP A 53 -3.44 -11.62 3.11
CA ASP A 53 -2.68 -12.80 2.71
C ASP A 53 -2.96 -13.25 1.27
N ASP A 54 -4.23 -13.23 0.84
CA ASP A 54 -4.61 -13.60 -0.53
C ASP A 54 -4.12 -12.57 -1.54
N ARG A 55 -4.18 -11.28 -1.18
CA ARG A 55 -3.69 -10.18 -2.05
C ARG A 55 -2.19 -10.23 -2.22
N VAL A 56 -1.44 -10.52 -1.15
CA VAL A 56 0.03 -10.67 -1.20
C VAL A 56 0.39 -11.83 -2.12
N ARG A 57 -0.22 -13.01 -1.91
CA ARG A 57 0.01 -14.20 -2.75
C ARG A 57 -0.30 -13.95 -4.21
N LEU A 58 -1.43 -13.31 -4.52
CA LEU A 58 -1.82 -12.98 -5.88
C LEU A 58 -0.80 -12.04 -6.54
N ARG A 59 -0.38 -10.97 -5.84
CA ARG A 59 0.60 -10.02 -6.37
C ARG A 59 1.96 -10.68 -6.59
N ALA A 60 2.42 -11.52 -5.67
CA ALA A 60 3.64 -12.31 -5.83
C ALA A 60 3.59 -13.21 -7.07
N PHE A 61 2.45 -13.87 -7.31
CA PHE A 61 2.24 -14.71 -8.49
C PHE A 61 2.29 -13.89 -9.78
N LEU A 62 1.59 -12.77 -9.84
CA LEU A 62 1.55 -11.90 -11.03
C LEU A 62 2.93 -11.29 -11.35
N LEU A 63 3.68 -10.87 -10.33
CA LEU A 63 5.04 -10.33 -10.50
C LEU A 63 5.98 -11.37 -11.12
N ARG A 64 5.89 -12.64 -10.71
CA ARG A 64 6.71 -13.73 -11.28
C ARG A 64 6.32 -14.09 -12.71
N ARG A 65 5.04 -13.99 -13.05
CA ARG A 65 4.51 -14.35 -14.37
C ARG A 65 4.80 -13.28 -15.43
N GLY A 66 5.03 -12.03 -15.02
CA GLY A 66 5.17 -10.90 -15.93
C GLY A 66 3.82 -10.35 -16.40
N PRO A 67 3.80 -9.22 -17.13
CA PRO A 67 2.56 -8.60 -17.59
C PRO A 67 1.76 -9.56 -18.48
N HIS A 68 0.47 -9.67 -18.18
CA HIS A 68 -0.49 -10.39 -19.04
C HIS A 68 -0.79 -9.52 -20.28
N PRO A 69 -0.80 -10.07 -21.51
CA PRO A 69 -1.38 -9.38 -22.67
C PRO A 69 -2.87 -9.06 -22.46
#